data_AF-A0A270BVZ7-F1
#
_entry.id   AF-A0A270BVZ7-F1
#
_cell.length_a   1.000
_cell.length_b   1.000
_cell.length_c   1.000
_cell.angle_alpha   90.00
_cell.angle_beta   90.00
_cell.angle_gamma   90.00
#
_symmetry.space_group_name_H-M   'P 1'
#
loop_
_entity.id
_entity.type
_entity.pdbx_description
1 polymer ?
#
loop_
_entity_poly.entity_id
_entity_poly.type
_entity_poly.pdbx_seq_one_letter_code
_entity_poly.pdbx_strand_id
1 'polypeptide(L)'
;MLTENRPLFSYSSASIRYVCVHDLAGARMALQVADQAGYAGCVGLLSPQGAVAFMGVGWWQALVSAVAESASRTFVHVLDCGSSPAGALMALRCGQQAAILRPQNPQYEAVSALYAQQKAELLPQRPSSFNFIMPLSGISSLVGYFAHGYCQHQHPENNVPDTRQKKDCSI
;
A
#
# COMPACT_ATOMS: atom_id res chain seq x y z
N MET A 1 5.80 -23.10 -11.81
CA MET A 1 4.34 -23.26 -11.63
C MET A 1 3.75 -21.86 -11.55
N LEU A 2 2.94 -21.47 -12.54
CA LEU A 2 2.28 -20.17 -12.58
C LEU A 2 1.14 -20.17 -11.55
N THR A 3 1.21 -19.33 -10.52
CA THR A 3 0.06 -19.00 -9.70
C THR A 3 -0.95 -18.28 -10.59
N GLU A 4 -2.06 -18.96 -10.91
CA GLU A 4 -3.13 -18.41 -11.72
C GLU A 4 -3.64 -17.11 -11.10
N ASN A 5 -3.50 -16.02 -11.85
CA ASN A 5 -4.09 -14.71 -11.60
C ASN A 5 -5.62 -14.83 -11.76
N ARG A 6 -6.27 -15.49 -10.80
CA ARG A 6 -7.69 -15.81 -10.89
C ARG A 6 -8.54 -14.55 -10.69
N PRO A 7 -9.53 -14.30 -11.55
CA PRO A 7 -10.46 -13.21 -11.35
C PRO A 7 -11.21 -13.37 -10.01
N LEU A 8 -11.51 -12.23 -9.38
CA LEU A 8 -12.30 -12.13 -8.14
C LEU A 8 -13.67 -12.83 -8.25
N PHE A 9 -14.14 -13.08 -9.48
CA PHE A 9 -15.40 -13.74 -9.82
C PHE A 9 -15.52 -15.23 -9.43
N SER A 10 -14.43 -15.94 -9.10
CA SER A 10 -14.53 -17.37 -8.74
C SER A 10 -14.81 -17.61 -7.25
N TYR A 11 -14.81 -16.57 -6.41
CA TYR A 11 -15.19 -16.67 -5.00
C TYR A 11 -16.61 -16.13 -4.82
N SER A 12 -17.57 -17.04 -4.70
CA SER A 12 -18.93 -16.73 -4.25
C SER A 12 -18.87 -16.10 -2.85
N SER A 13 -18.79 -14.77 -2.77
CA SER A 13 -18.89 -13.94 -1.56
C SER A 13 -18.27 -14.50 -0.26
N ALA A 14 -17.21 -15.31 -0.34
CA ALA A 14 -16.38 -15.61 0.81
C ALA A 14 -15.68 -14.29 1.14
N SER A 15 -16.08 -13.65 2.23
CA SER A 15 -15.67 -12.29 2.58
C SER A 15 -14.15 -12.17 2.56
N ILE A 16 -13.61 -11.55 1.50
CA ILE A 16 -12.17 -11.34 1.38
C ILE A 16 -11.76 -10.46 2.55
N ARG A 17 -10.84 -10.95 3.39
CA ARG A 17 -10.24 -10.15 4.46
C ARG A 17 -8.96 -9.52 3.95
N TYR A 18 -8.98 -8.20 3.79
CA TYR A 18 -7.83 -7.47 3.31
C TYR A 18 -6.84 -7.17 4.43
N VAL A 19 -5.56 -7.30 4.12
CA VAL A 19 -4.44 -6.90 4.96
C VAL A 19 -3.57 -5.93 4.16
N CYS A 20 -3.35 -4.74 4.71
CA CYS A 20 -2.45 -3.75 4.16
C CYS A 20 -1.00 -4.17 4.43
N VAL A 21 -0.20 -4.32 3.38
CA VAL A 21 1.18 -4.82 3.45
C VAL A 21 2.15 -3.81 2.84
N HIS A 22 3.27 -3.59 3.53
CA HIS A 22 4.26 -2.57 3.16
C HIS A 22 5.57 -3.21 2.69
N ASP A 23 5.77 -4.49 2.99
CA ASP A 23 6.97 -5.24 2.69
C ASP A 23 6.65 -6.75 2.57
N LEU A 24 7.68 -7.52 2.20
CA LEU A 24 7.60 -8.96 2.02
C LEU A 24 7.34 -9.71 3.35
N ALA A 25 7.90 -9.23 4.46
CA ALA A 25 7.79 -9.89 5.76
C ALA A 25 6.35 -9.83 6.29
N GLY A 26 5.73 -8.66 6.24
CA GLY A 26 4.33 -8.45 6.62
C GLY A 26 3.36 -9.20 5.71
N ALA A 27 3.64 -9.27 4.40
CA ALA A 27 2.82 -10.05 3.48
C ALA A 27 2.87 -11.56 3.76
N ARG A 28 4.07 -12.12 4.00
CA ARG A 28 4.22 -13.53 4.41
C ARG A 28 3.53 -13.81 5.74
N MET A 29 3.70 -12.92 6.71
CA MET A 29 3.07 -13.05 8.03
C MET A 29 1.53 -13.05 7.92
N ALA A 30 0.94 -12.21 7.07
CA ALA A 30 -0.50 -12.17 6.86
C ALA A 30 -1.06 -13.53 6.40
N LEU A 31 -0.38 -14.18 5.45
CA LEU A 31 -0.79 -15.50 4.93
C LEU A 31 -0.52 -16.61 5.96
N GLN A 32 0.65 -16.58 6.61
CA GLN A 32 1.04 -17.57 7.61
C GLN A 32 0.07 -17.58 8.81
N VAL A 33 -0.31 -16.41 9.32
CA VAL A 33 -1.28 -16.30 10.42
C VAL A 33 -2.66 -16.80 10.00
N ALA A 34 -3.08 -16.51 8.78
CA ALA A 34 -4.34 -17.05 8.26
C ALA A 34 -4.33 -18.58 8.16
N ASP A 35 -3.20 -19.18 7.76
CA ASP A 35 -3.02 -20.64 7.76
C ASP A 35 -3.02 -21.24 9.17
N GLN A 36 -2.25 -20.66 10.09
CA GLN A 36 -2.16 -21.11 11.48
C GLN A 36 -3.52 -21.01 12.21
N ALA A 37 -4.30 -19.98 11.89
CA ALA A 37 -5.65 -19.79 12.43
C ALA A 37 -6.71 -20.68 11.76
N GLY A 38 -6.35 -21.48 10.75
CA GLY A 38 -7.30 -22.29 9.99
C GLY A 38 -8.35 -21.45 9.25
N TYR A 39 -8.02 -20.22 8.85
CA TYR A 39 -8.97 -19.32 8.19
C TYR A 39 -9.32 -19.86 6.80
N ALA A 40 -10.55 -20.33 6.63
CA ALA A 40 -11.06 -20.92 5.39
C ALA A 40 -11.46 -19.89 4.31
N GLY A 41 -11.48 -18.59 4.64
CA GLY A 41 -11.82 -17.54 3.67
C GLY A 41 -10.63 -17.07 2.84
N CYS A 42 -10.90 -16.20 1.87
CA CYS A 42 -9.87 -15.63 1.00
C CYS A 42 -9.15 -14.47 1.71
N VAL A 43 -7.81 -14.48 1.67
CA VAL A 43 -6.99 -13.36 2.13
C VAL A 43 -6.72 -12.44 0.95
N GLY A 44 -6.87 -11.13 1.16
CA GLY A 44 -6.51 -10.10 0.20
C GLY A 44 -5.29 -9.32 0.66
N LEU A 45 -4.24 -9.26 -0.14
CA LEU A 45 -3.12 -8.37 0.10
C LEU A 45 -3.39 -7.02 -0.56
N LEU A 46 -3.28 -5.95 0.21
CA LEU A 46 -3.59 -4.61 -0.26
C LEU A 46 -2.35 -3.73 -0.12
N SER A 47 -1.94 -3.05 -1.18
CA SER A 47 -0.80 -2.13 -1.10
C SER A 47 -1.13 -0.94 -0.19
N PRO A 48 -0.14 -0.17 0.29
CA PRO A 48 -0.41 1.09 0.98
C PRO A 48 -1.20 2.06 0.11
N GLN A 49 -1.88 3.03 0.72
CA GLN A 49 -2.70 3.99 -0.01
C GLN A 49 -1.86 4.81 -1.00
N GLY A 50 -2.27 4.87 -2.26
CA GLY A 50 -1.55 5.58 -3.31
C GLY A 50 -0.15 5.02 -3.62
N ALA A 51 0.13 3.76 -3.29
CA ALA A 51 1.45 3.13 -3.46
C ALA A 51 2.07 3.32 -4.84
N VAL A 52 1.27 3.39 -5.90
CA VAL A 52 1.79 3.61 -7.26
C VAL A 52 2.57 4.93 -7.39
N ALA A 53 2.21 5.96 -6.64
CA ALA A 53 2.85 7.27 -6.74
C ALA A 53 4.27 7.32 -6.13
N PHE A 54 4.60 6.43 -5.18
CA PHE A 54 5.88 6.49 -4.45
C PHE A 54 6.67 5.18 -4.45
N MET A 55 6.02 4.02 -4.55
CA MET A 55 6.69 2.72 -4.74
C MET A 55 6.69 2.28 -6.20
N GLY A 56 5.63 2.64 -6.94
CA GLY A 56 5.43 2.23 -8.33
C GLY A 56 4.87 0.81 -8.48
N VAL A 57 4.44 0.50 -9.71
CA VAL A 57 3.83 -0.80 -10.07
C VAL A 57 4.84 -1.94 -9.96
N GLY A 58 6.08 -1.73 -10.39
CA GLY A 58 7.12 -2.76 -10.39
C GLY A 58 7.43 -3.31 -9.01
N TRP A 59 7.47 -2.44 -7.99
CA TRP A 59 7.62 -2.86 -6.60
C TRP A 59 6.50 -3.82 -6.17
N TRP A 60 5.25 -3.49 -6.46
CA TRP A 60 4.11 -4.32 -6.07
C TRP A 60 4.15 -5.69 -6.73
N GLN A 61 4.46 -5.74 -8.03
CA GLN A 61 4.58 -7.01 -8.76
C GLN A 61 5.71 -7.88 -8.20
N ALA A 62 6.87 -7.28 -7.91
CA ALA A 62 7.99 -8.00 -7.31
C ALA A 62 7.64 -8.55 -5.92
N LEU A 63 6.98 -7.75 -5.07
CA LEU A 63 6.53 -8.16 -3.75
C LEU A 63 5.57 -9.35 -3.83
N VAL A 64 4.50 -9.23 -4.65
CA VAL A 64 3.49 -10.29 -4.77
C VAL A 64 4.08 -11.57 -5.35
N SER A 65 4.98 -11.47 -6.34
CA SER A 65 5.69 -12.63 -6.88
C SER A 65 6.50 -13.35 -5.79
N ALA A 66 7.28 -12.62 -5.00
CA ALA A 66 8.08 -13.19 -3.92
C ALA A 66 7.25 -13.78 -2.77
N VAL A 67 6.02 -13.28 -2.56
CA VAL A 67 5.06 -13.87 -1.62
C VAL A 67 4.50 -15.16 -2.20
N ALA A 68 4.08 -15.15 -3.46
CA ALA A 68 3.48 -16.28 -4.16
C ALA A 68 4.40 -17.50 -4.20
N GLU A 69 5.71 -17.30 -4.35
CA GLU A 69 6.73 -18.37 -4.29
C GLU A 69 6.72 -19.16 -2.97
N SER A 70 6.26 -18.55 -1.89
CA SER A 70 6.29 -19.11 -0.53
C SER A 70 4.91 -19.40 0.07
N ALA A 71 3.83 -19.06 -0.64
CA ALA A 71 2.47 -19.13 -0.11
C ALA A 71 1.88 -20.55 -0.23
N SER A 72 1.34 -21.07 0.87
CA SER A 72 0.58 -22.33 0.93
C SER A 72 -0.87 -22.20 0.47
N ARG A 73 -1.40 -20.98 0.44
CA ARG A 73 -2.78 -20.67 0.05
C ARG A 73 -2.84 -19.74 -1.14
N THR A 74 -3.93 -19.81 -1.87
CA THR A 74 -4.27 -18.75 -2.83
C THR A 74 -4.69 -17.49 -2.09
N PHE A 75 -4.38 -16.35 -2.67
CA PHE A 75 -4.74 -15.03 -2.16
C PHE A 75 -5.00 -14.09 -3.33
N VAL A 76 -5.78 -13.04 -3.07
CA VAL A 76 -5.99 -11.95 -4.02
C VAL A 76 -5.06 -10.80 -3.66
N HIS A 77 -4.73 -9.94 -4.60
CA HIS A 77 -3.90 -8.78 -4.32
C HIS A 77 -4.39 -7.55 -5.09
N VAL A 78 -4.41 -6.40 -4.42
CA VAL A 78 -4.96 -5.15 -4.93
C VAL A 78 -3.93 -4.03 -4.82
N LEU A 79 -3.68 -3.35 -5.94
CA LEU A 79 -2.77 -2.21 -6.01
C LEU A 79 -3.53 -0.88 -5.95
N ASP A 80 -3.19 -0.04 -4.98
CA ASP A 80 -3.78 1.28 -4.81
C ASP A 80 -3.08 2.31 -5.73
N CYS A 81 -3.77 2.70 -6.80
CA CYS A 81 -3.29 3.68 -7.78
C CYS A 81 -3.66 5.11 -7.40
N GLY A 82 -4.33 5.33 -6.26
CA GLY A 82 -4.77 6.65 -5.79
C GLY A 82 -5.60 7.39 -6.83
N SER A 83 -5.05 8.48 -7.38
CA SER A 83 -5.67 9.28 -8.46
C SER A 83 -4.90 9.22 -9.77
N SER A 84 -4.09 8.17 -10.01
CA SER A 84 -3.24 8.01 -11.20
C SER A 84 -3.83 7.01 -12.22
N PRO A 85 -4.52 7.48 -13.28
CA PRO A 85 -4.96 6.65 -14.40
C PRO A 85 -3.80 5.96 -15.11
N ALA A 86 -2.71 6.69 -15.35
CA ALA A 86 -1.51 6.13 -15.97
C ALA A 86 -0.93 4.98 -15.14
N GLY A 87 -0.95 5.13 -13.82
CA GLY A 87 -0.57 4.09 -12.86
C GLY A 87 -1.46 2.85 -12.96
N ALA A 88 -2.79 3.05 -12.97
CA ALA A 88 -3.76 1.97 -13.11
C ALA A 88 -3.63 1.24 -14.47
N LEU A 89 -3.40 1.95 -15.56
CA LEU A 89 -3.18 1.36 -16.88
C LEU A 89 -1.86 0.60 -16.95
N MET A 90 -0.81 1.11 -16.32
CA MET A 90 0.46 0.40 -16.23
C MET A 90 0.32 -0.89 -15.40
N ALA A 91 -0.40 -0.83 -14.28
CA ALA A 91 -0.73 -2.01 -13.48
C ALA A 91 -1.46 -3.07 -14.32
N LEU A 92 -2.47 -2.65 -15.08
CA LEU A 92 -3.21 -3.54 -15.98
C LEU A 92 -2.30 -4.17 -17.04
N ARG A 93 -1.40 -3.39 -17.66
CA ARG A 93 -0.40 -3.89 -18.61
C ARG A 93 0.57 -4.90 -17.99
N CYS A 94 0.88 -4.75 -16.71
CA CYS A 94 1.67 -5.71 -15.94
C CYS A 94 0.85 -6.93 -15.47
N GLY A 95 -0.42 -7.07 -15.89
CA GLY A 95 -1.28 -8.20 -15.55
C GLY A 95 -2.00 -8.10 -14.20
N GLN A 96 -1.98 -6.93 -13.54
CA GLN A 96 -2.70 -6.71 -12.28
C GLN A 96 -4.21 -6.87 -12.49
N GLN A 97 -4.82 -7.85 -11.80
CA GLN A 97 -6.25 -8.16 -11.95
C GLN A 97 -7.17 -7.29 -11.09
N ALA A 98 -6.64 -6.61 -10.08
CA ALA A 98 -7.43 -5.74 -9.21
C ALA A 98 -6.64 -4.48 -8.80
N ALA A 99 -7.21 -3.31 -9.02
CA ALA A 99 -6.59 -2.04 -8.64
C ALA A 99 -7.62 -1.06 -8.07
N ILE A 100 -7.17 -0.07 -7.30
CA ILE A 100 -8.02 1.03 -6.82
C ILE A 100 -7.68 2.29 -7.61
N LEU A 101 -8.70 2.94 -8.17
CA LEU A 101 -8.59 4.28 -8.72
C LEU A 101 -9.77 5.11 -8.20
N ARG A 102 -9.50 6.32 -7.72
CA ARG A 102 -10.54 7.21 -7.20
C ARG A 102 -11.42 7.78 -8.33
N PRO A 103 -12.76 7.72 -8.24
CA PRO A 103 -13.69 8.23 -9.26
C PRO A 103 -13.60 9.73 -9.55
N GLN A 104 -12.96 10.52 -8.66
CA GLN A 104 -12.78 11.96 -8.88
C GLN A 104 -11.85 12.26 -10.08
N ASN A 105 -11.18 11.25 -10.65
CA ASN A 105 -10.39 11.42 -11.86
C ASN A 105 -11.29 11.41 -13.12
N PRO A 106 -11.21 12.42 -14.02
CA PRO A 106 -12.00 12.47 -15.24
C PRO A 106 -11.84 11.25 -16.17
N GLN A 107 -10.72 10.54 -16.07
CA GLN A 107 -10.42 9.35 -16.87
C GLN A 107 -10.92 8.04 -16.23
N TYR A 108 -11.59 8.09 -15.07
CA TYR A 108 -12.01 6.91 -14.32
C TYR A 108 -12.84 5.94 -15.18
N GLU A 109 -13.88 6.43 -15.86
CA GLU A 109 -14.75 5.58 -16.68
C GLU A 109 -14.01 4.90 -17.83
N ALA A 110 -13.07 5.61 -18.48
CA ALA A 110 -12.26 5.04 -19.54
C ALA A 110 -11.33 3.93 -19.02
N VAL A 111 -10.71 4.13 -17.86
CA VAL A 111 -9.86 3.11 -17.23
C VAL A 111 -10.72 1.92 -16.76
N SER A 112 -11.88 2.18 -16.16
CA SER A 112 -12.84 1.16 -15.71
C SER A 112 -13.26 0.24 -16.87
N ALA A 113 -13.60 0.82 -18.03
CA ALA A 113 -13.94 0.07 -19.22
C ALA A 113 -12.78 -0.82 -19.71
N LEU A 114 -11.54 -0.36 -19.62
CA LEU A 114 -10.35 -1.15 -19.98
C LEU A 114 -10.10 -2.30 -19.01
N TYR A 115 -10.30 -2.10 -17.71
CA TYR A 115 -10.25 -3.18 -16.72
C TYR A 115 -11.31 -4.23 -17.01
N ALA A 116 -12.56 -3.81 -17.27
CA ALA A 116 -13.66 -4.70 -17.62
C ALA A 116 -13.38 -5.53 -18.89
N GLN A 117 -12.80 -4.90 -19.93
CA GLN A 117 -12.39 -5.61 -21.16
C GLN A 117 -11.36 -6.71 -20.90
N GLN A 118 -10.48 -6.53 -19.91
CA GLN A 118 -9.49 -7.52 -19.51
C GLN A 118 -9.97 -8.50 -18.43
N LYS A 119 -11.26 -8.46 -18.05
CA LYS A 119 -11.83 -9.24 -16.94
C LYS A 119 -11.13 -8.96 -15.59
N ALA A 120 -10.54 -7.78 -15.46
CA ALA A 120 -9.94 -7.25 -14.25
C ALA A 120 -10.93 -6.31 -13.55
N GLU A 121 -10.67 -6.00 -12.28
CA GLU A 121 -11.53 -5.19 -11.44
C GLU A 121 -10.87 -3.87 -11.05
N LEU A 122 -11.57 -2.76 -11.30
CA LEU A 122 -11.19 -1.44 -10.83
C LEU A 122 -12.11 -1.04 -9.68
N LEU A 123 -11.56 -1.00 -8.47
CA LEU A 123 -12.29 -0.64 -7.27
C LEU A 123 -12.38 0.90 -7.17
N PRO A 124 -13.59 1.48 -7.04
CA PRO A 124 -13.75 2.93 -6.84
C PRO A 124 -13.28 3.39 -5.45
N GLN A 125 -13.22 2.45 -4.51
CA GLN A 125 -12.88 2.71 -3.12
C GLN A 125 -12.00 1.62 -2.57
N ARG A 126 -11.15 2.00 -1.63
CA ARG A 126 -10.27 1.06 -0.92
C ARG A 126 -11.11 0.17 0.00
N PRO A 127 -10.98 -1.17 -0.06
CA PRO A 127 -11.69 -2.05 0.84
C PRO A 127 -11.16 -1.90 2.28
N SER A 128 -12.01 -2.19 3.26
CA SER A 128 -11.58 -2.22 4.67
C SER A 128 -10.46 -3.25 4.85
N SER A 129 -9.36 -2.85 5.48
CA SER A 129 -8.17 -3.68 5.64
C SER A 129 -7.57 -3.56 7.02
N PHE A 130 -7.06 -4.67 7.55
CA PHE A 130 -6.20 -4.66 8.73
C PHE A 130 -4.80 -4.12 8.36
N ASN A 131 -4.17 -3.33 9.22
CA ASN A 131 -2.81 -2.82 8.99
C ASN A 131 -1.91 -3.16 10.19
N PHE A 132 -0.78 -3.83 9.94
CA PHE A 132 0.21 -4.15 10.98
C PHE A 132 0.89 -2.92 11.56
N ILE A 133 1.03 -1.88 10.74
CA ILE A 133 1.55 -0.59 11.18
C ILE A 133 0.34 0.25 11.53
N MET A 134 0.13 0.52 12.82
CA MET A 134 -0.88 1.49 13.23
C MET A 134 -0.53 2.82 12.54
N PRO A 135 -1.44 3.43 11.77
CA PRO A 135 -1.11 4.68 11.11
C PRO A 135 -0.80 5.71 12.20
N LEU A 136 0.39 6.32 12.14
CA LEU A 136 0.81 7.34 13.10
C LEU A 136 -0.20 8.50 13.20
N SER A 137 -1.03 8.70 12.15
CA SER A 137 -2.14 9.65 12.17
C SER A 137 -3.14 9.42 13.30
N GLY A 138 -3.22 8.22 13.88
CA GLY A 138 -4.09 7.91 15.02
C GLY A 138 -3.48 8.22 16.40
N ILE A 139 -2.15 8.39 16.51
CA ILE A 139 -1.46 8.54 17.81
C ILE A 139 -0.76 9.90 17.94
N SER A 140 -0.33 10.51 16.85
CA SER A 140 0.15 11.89 16.84
C SER A 140 0.33 12.31 15.39
N SER A 141 -0.31 13.39 14.95
CA SER A 141 0.13 13.97 13.68
C SER A 141 1.63 14.27 13.84
N LEU A 142 2.46 13.80 12.91
CA LEU A 142 3.87 14.20 12.88
C LEU A 142 4.00 15.73 12.94
N VAL A 143 3.01 16.44 12.40
CA VAL A 143 2.83 17.89 12.57
C VAL A 143 2.74 18.29 14.05
N GLY A 144 1.98 17.60 14.90
CA GLY A 144 1.94 17.84 16.34
C GLY A 144 3.27 17.56 17.02
N TYR A 145 3.97 16.49 16.64
CA TYR A 145 5.29 16.15 17.18
C TYR A 145 6.35 17.20 16.80
N PHE A 146 6.38 17.64 15.53
CA PHE A 146 7.27 18.70 15.08
C PHE A 146 6.86 20.07 15.64
N ALA A 147 5.57 20.40 15.69
CA ALA A 147 5.07 21.65 16.25
C ALA A 147 5.41 21.79 17.74
N HIS A 148 5.38 20.69 18.51
CA HIS A 148 5.82 20.72 19.91
C HIS A 148 7.31 21.06 20.05
N GLY A 149 8.16 20.51 19.18
CA GLY A 149 9.59 20.83 19.14
C GLY A 149 9.88 22.29 18.77
N TYR A 150 9.14 22.87 17.81
CA TYR A 150 9.30 24.28 17.44
C TYR A 150 8.83 25.23 18.55
N CYS A 151 7.76 24.90 19.28
CA CYS A 151 7.28 25.71 20.40
C CYS A 151 8.20 25.65 21.63
N GLN A 152 8.86 24.51 21.89
CA GLN A 152 9.82 24.38 23.01
C GLN A 152 11.12 25.18 22.81
N HIS A 153 11.50 25.50 21.58
CA HIS A 153 12.65 26.37 21.28
C HIS A 153 12.35 27.87 21.43
N GLN A 154 11.08 28.26 21.62
CA GLN A 154 10.71 29.65 21.87
C GLN A 154 10.71 30.02 23.37
N HIS A 155 10.98 29.05 24.25
CA HIS A 155 11.25 29.33 25.67
C HIS A 155 12.70 29.79 25.85
N PRO A 156 12.94 31.00 26.39
CA PRO A 156 14.28 31.60 26.48
C PRO A 156 15.28 30.80 27.32
N GLU A 157 14.81 29.86 28.15
CA GLU A 157 15.62 29.00 28.99
C GLU A 157 16.21 27.75 28.30
N ASN A 158 15.80 27.42 27.06
CA ASN A 158 16.27 26.22 26.34
C ASN A 158 17.30 26.49 25.23
N ASN A 159 17.98 27.64 25.27
CA ASN A 159 19.07 27.93 24.34
C ASN A 159 20.31 27.08 24.67
N VAL A 160 20.49 25.99 23.91
CA VAL A 160 21.75 25.25 23.87
C VAL A 160 22.84 26.18 23.32
N PRO A 161 24.02 26.30 23.95
CA PRO A 161 25.09 27.14 23.45
C PRO A 161 25.51 26.72 22.03
N ASP A 162 25.60 27.68 21.11
CA ASP A 162 26.15 27.44 19.77
C ASP A 162 27.64 27.10 19.89
N THR A 163 27.96 25.80 19.78
CA THR A 163 29.34 25.28 19.87
C THR A 163 30.02 25.17 18.52
N ARG A 164 29.46 25.76 17.45
CA ARG A 164 30.11 25.78 16.14
C ARG A 164 31.35 26.67 16.19
N GLN A 165 32.52 26.05 16.38
CA GLN A 165 33.80 26.69 16.13
C GLN A 165 33.87 27.10 14.65
N LYS A 166 33.84 28.41 14.40
CA LYS A 166 34.26 28.96 13.11
C LYS A 166 35.73 28.62 12.91
N LYS A 167 36.01 27.75 11.95
CA LYS A 167 37.37 27.49 11.49
C LYS A 167 37.71 28.60 10.51
N ASP A 168 38.40 29.63 10.99
CA ASP A 168 38.90 30.70 10.12
C ASP A 168 39.99 30.13 9.22
N CYS A 169 39.71 30.07 7.91
CA CYS A 169 40.72 29.80 6.89
C CYS A 169 41.46 31.09 6.59
N SER A 170 42.69 31.23 7.10
CA SER A 170 43.64 32.24 6.64
C SER A 170 44.34 31.76 5.36
N ILE A 171 44.43 32.65 4.36
CA ILE A 171 45.25 32.51 3.14
C ILE A 171 46.69 32.88 3.47
#